data_AF-W1PY30-F1
#
_entry.id   AF-W1PY30-F1
#
_cell.length_a   1.000
_cell.length_b   1.000
_cell.length_c   1.000
_cell.angle_alpha   90.00
_cell.angle_beta   90.00
_cell.angle_gamma   90.00
#
_symmetry.space_group_name_H-M   'P 1'
#
loop_
_entity.id
_entity.type
_entity.pdbx_description
1 polymer ?
#
loop_
_entity_poly.entity_id
_entity_poly.type
_entity_poly.pdbx_seq_one_letter_code
_entity_poly.pdbx_strand_id
1 'polypeptide(L)'
;MAGSQGCENPPILSSSCGEGLIEEIGSLNAYVTGSPDSKLAILFISDVFGYEAPNLRKLADKVATAGYFVIVLDYFYGDPYVSGSPIQEWIKSHMPEKGIEDSKLIIAALKSKGISSIGAAGFCWGEVKCPIAIVGAETDSITPPEVVRQFEEVLLTKKKVDYFLKISMGVAHGWTVRYSVDDEIAVKRAEEAHTDMLNWFKKYVA
;
A
#
# COMPACT_ATOMS: atom_id res chain seq x y z
N MET A 1 11.03 -14.53 17.96
CA MET A 1 10.43 -13.40 18.69
C MET A 1 10.53 -12.18 17.77
N ALA A 2 9.53 -11.92 16.94
CA ALA A 2 9.46 -10.68 16.15
C ALA A 2 9.04 -9.55 17.11
N GLY A 3 10.01 -8.99 17.83
CA GLY A 3 9.79 -7.89 18.75
C GLY A 3 9.66 -6.58 17.97
N SER A 4 8.64 -5.78 18.30
CA SER A 4 8.40 -4.32 18.12
C SER A 4 8.89 -3.53 16.88
N GLN A 5 9.89 -3.98 16.12
CA GLN A 5 10.53 -3.25 15.02
C GLN A 5 9.60 -2.97 13.84
N GLY A 6 8.54 -3.76 13.69
CA GLY A 6 7.53 -3.56 12.65
C GLY A 6 6.62 -2.35 12.81
N CYS A 7 6.65 -1.68 13.96
CA CYS A 7 5.81 -0.55 14.29
C CYS A 7 6.62 0.70 14.63
N GLU A 8 7.90 0.74 14.24
CA GLU A 8 8.73 1.92 14.39
C GLU A 8 8.17 3.09 13.56
N ASN A 9 8.34 4.30 14.11
CA ASN A 9 7.86 5.56 13.54
C ASN A 9 6.36 5.56 13.19
N PRO A 10 5.46 5.36 14.19
CA PRO A 10 4.02 5.46 13.94
C PRO A 10 3.67 6.86 13.43
N PRO A 11 2.86 6.98 12.36
CA PRO A 11 2.42 8.27 11.87
C PRO A 11 1.48 8.94 12.88
N ILE A 12 1.54 10.27 12.96
CA ILE A 12 0.51 11.06 13.63
C ILE A 12 -0.69 11.12 12.67
N LEU A 13 -1.77 10.40 13.00
CA LEU A 13 -2.96 10.34 12.16
C LEU A 13 -3.64 11.70 12.03
N SER A 14 -4.17 11.99 10.84
CA SER A 14 -4.87 13.24 10.56
C SER A 14 -6.01 13.02 9.58
N SER A 15 -7.23 13.07 10.09
CA SER A 15 -8.45 12.95 9.30
C SER A 15 -8.62 14.07 8.27
N SER A 16 -7.98 15.23 8.48
CA SER A 16 -7.99 16.38 7.57
C SER A 16 -6.80 16.41 6.59
N CYS A 17 -5.90 15.42 6.61
CA CYS A 17 -4.77 15.40 5.68
C CYS A 17 -5.20 14.92 4.29
N GLY A 18 -4.66 15.58 3.26
CA GLY A 18 -4.90 15.26 1.85
C GLY A 18 -5.85 16.24 1.17
N GLU A 19 -5.91 16.19 -0.16
CA GLU A 19 -6.78 17.03 -1.00
C GLU A 19 -8.09 16.34 -1.43
N GLY A 20 -8.17 15.04 -1.17
CA GLY A 20 -9.31 14.18 -1.47
C GLY A 20 -10.43 14.31 -0.45
N LEU A 21 -11.35 13.37 -0.52
CA LEU A 21 -12.57 13.34 0.29
C LEU A 21 -12.82 11.94 0.84
N ILE A 22 -13.62 11.87 1.91
CA ILE A 22 -14.02 10.61 2.50
C ILE A 22 -15.33 10.17 1.85
N GLU A 23 -15.33 8.97 1.28
CA GLU A 23 -16.47 8.32 0.65
C GLU A 23 -16.66 6.92 1.24
N GLU A 24 -17.91 6.44 1.19
CA GLU A 24 -18.20 5.03 1.44
C GLU A 24 -18.19 4.28 0.11
N ILE A 25 -17.30 3.28 -0.01
CA ILE A 25 -17.23 2.40 -1.18
C ILE A 25 -17.52 0.97 -0.73
N GLY A 26 -18.66 0.45 -1.16
CA GLY A 26 -19.16 -0.82 -0.66
C GLY A 26 -19.63 -0.63 0.79
N SER A 27 -18.92 -1.24 1.73
CA SER A 27 -19.17 -1.11 3.17
C SER A 27 -17.96 -0.54 3.93
N LEU A 28 -16.99 0.03 3.21
CA LEU A 28 -15.76 0.58 3.78
C LEU A 28 -15.73 2.10 3.59
N ASN A 29 -15.26 2.80 4.62
CA ASN A 29 -14.79 4.16 4.48
C ASN A 29 -13.53 4.16 3.60
N ALA A 30 -13.42 5.17 2.75
CA ALA A 30 -12.31 5.33 1.85
C ALA A 30 -11.94 6.79 1.71
N TYR A 31 -10.65 7.08 1.71
CA TYR A 31 -10.15 8.34 1.19
C TYR A 31 -10.00 8.22 -0.33
N VAL A 32 -10.69 9.08 -1.09
CA VAL A 32 -10.67 9.08 -2.55
C VAL A 32 -10.12 10.38 -3.09
N THR A 33 -9.31 10.28 -4.14
CA THR A 33 -8.65 11.43 -4.79
C THR A 33 -8.43 11.16 -6.27
N GLY A 34 -8.27 12.22 -7.07
CA GLY A 34 -8.23 12.15 -8.53
C GLY A 34 -9.61 12.18 -9.21
N SER A 35 -9.62 12.13 -10.54
CA SER A 35 -10.87 12.27 -11.30
C SER A 35 -11.73 11.00 -11.21
N PRO A 36 -13.01 11.10 -10.76
CA PRO A 36 -13.94 9.96 -10.74
C PRO A 36 -14.31 9.46 -12.14
N ASP A 37 -14.05 10.26 -13.19
CA ASP A 37 -14.26 9.87 -14.58
C ASP A 37 -13.09 9.06 -15.16
N SER A 38 -11.95 8.99 -14.44
CA SER A 38 -10.81 8.19 -14.88
C SER A 38 -11.20 6.73 -15.03
N LYS A 39 -10.68 6.08 -16.08
CA LYS A 39 -10.88 4.65 -16.33
C LYS A 39 -9.83 3.78 -15.64
N LEU A 40 -8.83 4.42 -15.02
CA LEU A 40 -7.69 3.79 -14.37
C LEU A 40 -7.81 4.05 -12.87
N ALA A 41 -7.95 2.98 -12.09
CA ALA A 41 -8.02 3.10 -10.63
C ALA A 41 -6.82 2.45 -9.95
N ILE A 42 -6.41 3.01 -8.81
CA ILE A 42 -5.39 2.44 -7.93
C ILE A 42 -6.00 2.26 -6.54
N LEU A 43 -5.96 1.03 -6.04
CA LEU A 43 -6.29 0.70 -4.66
C LEU A 43 -5.05 0.77 -3.78
N PHE A 44 -5.07 1.61 -2.75
CA PHE A 44 -4.07 1.60 -1.70
C PHE A 44 -4.57 0.87 -0.47
N ILE A 45 -3.72 -0.05 0.00
CA ILE A 45 -3.92 -0.81 1.23
C ILE A 45 -2.98 -0.17 2.25
N SER A 46 -3.56 0.38 3.32
CA SER A 46 -2.76 0.99 4.39
C SER A 46 -1.91 -0.04 5.11
N ASP A 47 -0.85 0.44 5.76
CA ASP A 47 -0.22 -0.35 6.80
C ASP A 47 -1.10 -0.43 8.05
N VAL A 48 -0.61 -1.09 9.10
CA VAL A 48 -1.35 -1.29 10.36
C VAL A 48 -1.86 0.00 11.03
N PHE A 49 -1.32 1.18 10.70
CA PHE A 49 -1.74 2.45 11.30
C PHE A 49 -2.96 3.07 10.59
N GLY A 50 -3.40 2.49 9.48
CA GLY A 50 -4.66 2.82 8.84
C GLY A 50 -4.59 3.91 7.77
N TYR A 51 -5.73 4.14 7.13
CA TYR A 51 -5.87 4.99 5.95
C TYR A 51 -5.77 6.51 6.22
N GLU A 52 -5.68 6.91 7.50
CA GLU A 52 -5.51 8.29 7.93
C GLU A 52 -4.02 8.72 8.06
N ALA A 53 -3.08 7.83 7.74
CA ALA A 53 -1.67 8.14 7.75
C ALA A 53 -1.34 9.27 6.72
N PRO A 54 -0.78 10.42 7.14
CA PRO A 54 -0.60 11.58 6.27
C PRO A 54 0.22 11.30 5.01
N ASN A 55 1.33 10.58 5.14
CA ASN A 55 2.19 10.27 4.00
C ASN A 55 1.52 9.29 3.01
N LEU A 56 0.63 8.41 3.48
CA LEU A 56 -0.17 7.54 2.62
C LEU A 56 -1.17 8.36 1.79
N ARG A 57 -1.86 9.32 2.40
CA ARG A 57 -2.79 10.21 1.68
C ARG A 57 -2.07 11.15 0.72
N LYS A 58 -0.92 11.71 1.12
CA LYS A 58 -0.05 12.49 0.21
C LYS A 58 0.44 11.66 -0.98
N LEU A 59 0.80 10.40 -0.75
CA LEU A 59 1.15 9.48 -1.83
C LEU A 59 -0.05 9.22 -2.74
N ALA A 60 -1.26 9.09 -2.18
CA ALA A 60 -2.48 8.91 -2.96
C ALA A 60 -2.74 10.13 -3.85
N ASP A 61 -2.64 11.34 -3.30
CA ASP A 61 -2.79 12.58 -4.06
C ASP A 61 -1.75 12.69 -5.18
N LYS A 62 -0.50 12.36 -4.90
CA LYS A 62 0.57 12.29 -5.91
C LYS A 62 0.23 11.29 -7.03
N VAL A 63 -0.28 10.11 -6.71
CA VAL A 63 -0.70 9.14 -7.73
C VAL A 63 -1.92 9.65 -8.50
N ALA A 64 -2.85 10.34 -7.87
CA ALA A 64 -3.98 10.97 -8.55
C ALA A 64 -3.53 12.03 -9.57
N THR A 65 -2.51 12.85 -9.24
CA THR A 65 -1.93 13.80 -10.21
C THR A 65 -1.32 13.11 -11.43
N ALA A 66 -0.99 11.82 -11.35
CA ALA A 66 -0.52 11.03 -12.48
C ALA A 66 -1.65 10.45 -13.36
N GLY A 67 -2.92 10.80 -13.10
CA GLY A 67 -4.07 10.46 -13.95
C GLY A 67 -4.96 9.32 -13.44
N TYR A 68 -4.70 8.81 -12.23
CA TYR A 68 -5.45 7.71 -11.65
C TYR A 68 -6.58 8.21 -10.74
N PHE A 69 -7.68 7.45 -10.69
CA PHE A 69 -8.62 7.52 -9.57
C PHE A 69 -8.07 6.67 -8.42
N VAL A 70 -7.74 7.28 -7.29
CA VAL A 70 -7.05 6.58 -6.19
C VAL A 70 -8.00 6.40 -5.03
N ILE A 71 -8.06 5.18 -4.50
CA ILE A 71 -8.90 4.81 -3.36
C ILE A 71 -8.01 4.22 -2.27
N VAL A 72 -7.97 4.85 -1.10
CA VAL A 72 -7.29 4.34 0.10
C VAL A 72 -8.37 3.81 1.06
N LEU A 73 -8.40 2.50 1.26
CA LEU A 73 -9.50 1.81 1.95
C LEU A 73 -9.21 1.62 3.44
N ASP A 74 -10.24 1.79 4.27
CA ASP A 74 -10.21 1.42 5.69
C ASP A 74 -10.49 -0.08 5.89
N TYR A 75 -9.49 -0.92 5.65
CA TYR A 75 -9.60 -2.36 5.89
C TYR A 75 -9.69 -2.76 7.37
N PHE A 76 -9.51 -1.82 8.30
CA PHE A 76 -9.57 -2.08 9.73
C PHE A 76 -10.88 -1.60 10.37
N TYR A 77 -11.83 -1.09 9.58
CA TYR A 77 -13.17 -0.75 10.08
C TYR A 77 -13.14 0.24 11.26
N GLY A 78 -12.24 1.22 11.21
CA GLY A 78 -12.03 2.18 12.29
C GLY A 78 -11.21 1.67 13.48
N ASP A 79 -10.61 0.48 13.39
CA ASP A 79 -9.76 -0.12 14.44
C ASP A 79 -8.28 -0.29 14.02
N PRO A 80 -7.58 0.78 13.60
CA PRO A 80 -6.15 0.69 13.28
C PRO A 80 -5.32 0.36 14.52
N TYR A 81 -4.13 -0.21 14.32
CA TYR A 81 -3.22 -0.53 15.40
C TYR A 81 -2.77 0.75 16.14
N VAL A 82 -2.94 0.73 17.47
CA VAL A 82 -2.47 1.79 18.37
C VAL A 82 -1.12 1.39 18.97
N SER A 83 -0.11 2.23 18.76
CA SER A 83 1.24 1.99 19.27
C SER A 83 1.24 1.77 20.79
N GLY A 84 1.96 0.73 21.23
CA GLY A 84 1.99 0.28 22.63
C GLY A 84 0.99 -0.84 22.95
N SER A 85 0.04 -1.14 22.06
CA SER A 85 -0.90 -2.25 22.22
C SER A 85 -0.26 -3.61 21.84
N PRO A 86 -0.81 -4.74 22.30
CA PRO A 86 -0.31 -6.07 21.91
C PRO A 86 -0.55 -6.37 20.41
N ILE A 87 0.44 -6.07 19.56
CA ILE A 87 0.33 -6.24 18.10
C ILE A 87 -0.07 -7.66 17.67
N GLN A 88 0.38 -8.69 18.39
CA GLN A 88 0.08 -10.08 18.07
C GLN A 88 -1.39 -10.44 18.29
N GLU A 89 -2.07 -9.77 19.23
CA GLU A 89 -3.50 -9.93 19.45
C GLU A 89 -4.28 -9.15 18.39
N TRP A 90 -3.86 -7.93 18.10
CA TRP A 90 -4.46 -7.10 17.05
C TRP A 90 -4.37 -7.79 15.67
N ILE A 91 -3.25 -8.41 15.31
CA ILE A 91 -3.12 -9.15 14.04
C ILE A 91 -4.11 -10.32 13.96
N LYS A 92 -4.39 -11.02 15.07
CA LYS A 92 -5.32 -12.15 15.08
C LYS A 92 -6.77 -11.71 14.84
N SER A 93 -7.14 -10.49 15.22
CA SER A 93 -8.47 -9.95 14.94
C SER A 93 -8.57 -9.24 13.58
N HIS A 94 -7.43 -8.99 12.92
CA HIS A 94 -7.34 -8.27 11.64
C HIS A 94 -6.65 -9.11 10.56
N MET A 95 -7.02 -10.39 10.48
CA MET A 95 -6.47 -11.30 9.48
C MET A 95 -6.93 -10.92 8.05
N PRO A 96 -6.10 -11.19 7.02
CA PRO A 96 -6.31 -10.65 5.67
C PRO A 96 -7.51 -11.23 4.92
N GLU A 97 -8.13 -12.31 5.39
CA GLU A 97 -9.23 -13.00 4.69
C GLU A 97 -10.40 -12.07 4.42
N LYS A 98 -10.79 -11.26 5.41
CA LYS A 98 -11.86 -10.27 5.25
C LYS A 98 -11.49 -9.20 4.21
N GLY A 99 -10.25 -8.69 4.28
CA GLY A 99 -9.74 -7.73 3.31
C GLY A 99 -9.72 -8.28 1.87
N ILE A 100 -9.48 -9.58 1.68
CA ILE A 100 -9.58 -10.24 0.37
C ILE A 100 -11.03 -10.28 -0.13
N GLU A 101 -12.00 -10.56 0.75
CA GLU A 101 -13.42 -10.55 0.42
C GLU A 101 -13.90 -9.15 0.04
N ASP A 102 -13.58 -8.15 0.86
CA ASP A 102 -13.89 -6.75 0.61
C ASP A 102 -13.28 -6.26 -0.71
N SER A 103 -12.01 -6.58 -0.95
CA SER A 103 -11.31 -6.24 -2.20
C SER A 103 -12.05 -6.74 -3.43
N LYS A 104 -12.60 -7.96 -3.39
CA LYS A 104 -13.36 -8.53 -4.52
C LYS A 104 -14.63 -7.73 -4.79
N LEU A 105 -15.36 -7.35 -3.75
CA LEU A 105 -16.59 -6.55 -3.86
C LEU A 105 -16.29 -5.15 -4.39
N ILE A 106 -15.24 -4.52 -3.88
CA ILE A 106 -14.81 -3.18 -4.32
C ILE A 106 -14.36 -3.21 -5.78
N ILE A 107 -13.54 -4.18 -6.18
CA ILE A 107 -13.11 -4.36 -7.58
C ILE A 107 -14.33 -4.54 -8.50
N ALA A 108 -15.34 -5.32 -8.08
CA ALA A 108 -16.56 -5.49 -8.85
C ALA A 108 -17.37 -4.18 -8.96
N ALA A 109 -17.49 -3.42 -7.88
CA ALA A 109 -18.17 -2.12 -7.86
C ALA A 109 -17.46 -1.06 -8.71
N LEU A 110 -16.13 -1.04 -8.70
CA LEU A 110 -15.35 -0.13 -9.55
C LEU A 110 -15.53 -0.48 -11.03
N LYS A 111 -15.49 -1.77 -11.38
CA LYS A 111 -15.74 -2.22 -12.75
C LYS A 111 -17.15 -1.86 -13.24
N SER A 112 -18.17 -1.97 -12.39
CA SER A 112 -19.55 -1.60 -12.78
C SER A 112 -19.71 -0.10 -12.98
N LYS A 113 -18.93 0.74 -12.29
CA LYS A 113 -18.82 2.20 -12.54
C LYS A 113 -18.00 2.55 -13.80
N GLY A 114 -17.48 1.55 -14.51
CA GLY A 114 -16.79 1.73 -15.78
C GLY A 114 -15.28 1.95 -15.65
N ILE A 115 -14.66 1.60 -14.52
CA ILE A 115 -13.20 1.45 -14.42
C ILE A 115 -12.77 0.23 -15.25
N SER A 116 -11.86 0.44 -16.21
CA SER A 116 -11.37 -0.63 -17.10
C SER A 116 -10.08 -1.28 -16.62
N SER A 117 -9.26 -0.55 -15.86
CA SER A 117 -7.97 -1.04 -15.36
C SER A 117 -7.79 -0.68 -13.89
N ILE A 118 -7.37 -1.67 -13.07
CA ILE A 118 -7.21 -1.52 -11.62
C ILE A 118 -5.84 -2.04 -11.22
N GLY A 119 -5.02 -1.15 -10.64
CA GLY A 119 -3.81 -1.52 -9.91
C GLY A 119 -4.06 -1.52 -8.40
N ALA A 120 -3.13 -2.11 -7.65
CA ALA A 120 -3.11 -2.03 -6.20
C ALA A 120 -1.67 -1.87 -5.69
N ALA A 121 -1.49 -1.17 -4.58
CA ALA A 121 -0.24 -1.15 -3.82
C ALA A 121 -0.51 -1.19 -2.31
N GLY A 122 0.39 -1.85 -1.59
CA GLY A 122 0.36 -2.00 -0.15
C GLY A 122 1.23 -3.18 0.32
N PHE A 123 1.10 -3.53 1.60
CA PHE A 123 1.86 -4.60 2.24
C PHE A 123 1.15 -5.94 2.01
N CYS A 124 1.55 -6.66 0.96
CA CYS A 124 0.74 -7.76 0.42
C CYS A 124 1.02 -9.12 1.06
N TRP A 125 -0.05 -9.89 1.25
CA TRP A 125 -0.06 -11.33 1.55
C TRP A 125 -0.99 -11.99 0.54
N GLY A 126 -0.51 -12.91 -0.31
CA GLY A 126 -1.40 -13.62 -1.24
C GLY A 126 -0.78 -14.17 -2.52
N GLU A 127 -1.62 -14.85 -3.31
CA GLU A 127 -1.23 -15.47 -4.57
C GLU A 127 -1.05 -14.43 -5.70
N VAL A 128 0.14 -14.40 -6.31
CA VAL A 128 0.42 -13.50 -7.45
C VAL A 128 -0.08 -14.08 -8.78
N LYS A 129 -1.06 -13.42 -9.41
CA LYS A 129 -1.61 -13.74 -10.76
C LYS A 129 -1.50 -12.60 -11.78
N CYS A 130 -1.05 -11.43 -11.35
CA CYS A 130 -0.91 -10.22 -12.16
C CYS A 130 0.54 -9.69 -12.06
N PRO A 131 0.96 -8.80 -12.98
CA PRO A 131 2.26 -8.16 -12.90
C PRO A 131 2.48 -7.50 -11.53
N ILE A 132 3.60 -7.81 -10.88
CA ILE A 132 3.89 -7.37 -9.50
C ILE A 132 5.21 -6.62 -9.39
N ALA A 133 5.21 -5.50 -8.66
CA ALA A 133 6.42 -4.86 -8.19
C ALA A 133 6.59 -5.11 -6.69
N ILE A 134 7.76 -5.60 -6.28
CA ILE A 134 8.14 -5.79 -4.88
C ILE A 134 9.34 -4.89 -4.60
N VAL A 135 9.17 -3.92 -3.72
CA VAL A 135 10.27 -3.10 -3.21
C VAL A 135 10.46 -3.48 -1.75
N GLY A 136 11.60 -4.08 -1.42
CA GLY A 136 11.99 -4.48 -0.07
C GLY A 136 12.94 -3.49 0.59
N ALA A 137 13.00 -3.48 1.91
CA ALA A 137 13.93 -2.68 2.70
C ALA A 137 15.12 -3.52 3.16
N GLU A 138 16.34 -2.97 3.09
CA GLU A 138 17.55 -3.66 3.52
C GLU A 138 17.54 -3.98 5.01
N THR A 139 17.10 -3.06 5.86
CA THR A 139 17.16 -3.21 7.32
C THR A 139 15.82 -3.67 7.91
N ASP A 140 14.94 -4.25 7.09
CA ASP A 140 13.66 -4.80 7.53
C ASP A 140 13.87 -6.15 8.23
N SER A 141 13.46 -6.25 9.49
CA SER A 141 13.55 -7.50 10.25
C SER A 141 12.30 -8.38 10.17
N ILE A 142 11.17 -7.85 9.67
CA ILE A 142 9.95 -8.64 9.41
C ILE A 142 10.08 -9.37 8.09
N THR A 143 10.41 -8.64 7.03
CA THR A 143 10.57 -9.18 5.68
C THR A 143 11.99 -8.89 5.20
N PRO A 144 13.00 -9.56 5.79
CA PRO A 144 14.39 -9.27 5.47
C PRO A 144 14.72 -9.59 4.00
N PRO A 145 15.81 -9.04 3.46
CA PRO A 145 16.30 -9.27 2.09
C PRO A 145 16.25 -10.73 1.64
N GLU A 146 16.53 -11.68 2.53
CA GLU A 146 16.50 -13.12 2.24
C GLU A 146 15.09 -13.60 1.89
N VAL A 147 14.07 -13.12 2.60
CA VAL A 147 12.65 -13.44 2.31
C VAL A 147 12.23 -12.79 0.99
N VAL A 148 12.65 -11.54 0.74
CA VAL A 148 12.38 -10.87 -0.53
C VAL A 148 12.99 -11.64 -1.71
N ARG A 149 14.21 -12.16 -1.57
CA ARG A 149 14.85 -13.01 -2.59
C ARG A 149 14.12 -14.35 -2.78
N GLN A 150 13.57 -14.95 -1.72
CA GLN A 150 12.71 -16.14 -1.88
C GLN A 150 11.47 -15.85 -2.75
N PHE A 151 10.89 -14.65 -2.65
CA PHE A 151 9.81 -14.25 -3.56
C PHE A 151 10.30 -14.19 -5.01
N GLU A 152 11.51 -13.68 -5.24
CA GLU A 152 12.13 -13.67 -6.57
C GLU A 152 12.24 -15.08 -7.16
N GLU A 153 12.75 -16.04 -6.37
CA GLU A 153 12.87 -17.44 -6.78
C GLU A 153 11.51 -18.03 -7.19
N VAL A 154 10.46 -17.76 -6.41
CA VAL A 154 9.10 -18.19 -6.74
C VAL A 154 8.60 -17.52 -8.02
N LEU A 155 8.83 -16.22 -8.19
CA LEU A 155 8.40 -15.46 -9.37
C LEU A 155 9.11 -15.93 -10.65
N LEU A 156 10.40 -16.29 -10.56
CA LEU A 156 11.17 -16.88 -11.67
C LEU A 156 10.56 -18.20 -12.17
N THR A 157 9.89 -18.96 -11.29
CA THR A 157 9.20 -20.19 -11.70
C THR A 157 7.89 -19.92 -12.44
N LYS A 158 7.31 -18.71 -12.34
CA LYS A 158 6.05 -18.32 -12.97
C LYS A 158 6.28 -17.75 -14.37
N LYS A 159 6.30 -18.62 -15.39
CA LYS A 159 6.57 -18.29 -16.81
C LYS A 159 5.66 -17.23 -17.49
N LYS A 160 4.70 -16.61 -16.79
CA LYS A 160 3.70 -15.70 -17.39
C LYS A 160 3.38 -14.45 -16.55
N VAL A 161 4.17 -14.15 -15.52
CA VAL A 161 3.95 -12.95 -14.71
C VAL A 161 5.19 -12.07 -14.76
N ASP A 162 5.05 -10.89 -15.35
CA ASP A 162 6.10 -9.88 -15.28
C ASP A 162 6.27 -9.42 -13.83
N TYR A 163 7.51 -9.27 -13.41
CA TYR A 163 7.80 -8.76 -12.07
C TYR A 163 8.94 -7.75 -12.07
N PHE A 164 8.93 -6.89 -11.07
CA PHE A 164 10.03 -6.01 -10.70
C PHE A 164 10.36 -6.25 -9.23
N LEU A 165 11.63 -6.44 -8.92
CA LEU A 165 12.09 -6.61 -7.56
C LEU A 165 13.29 -5.71 -7.29
N LYS A 166 13.24 -4.99 -6.17
CA LYS A 166 14.33 -4.10 -5.75
C LYS A 166 14.46 -4.13 -4.24
N ILE A 167 15.69 -4.28 -3.75
CA ILE A 167 16.02 -4.09 -2.34
C ILE A 167 16.59 -2.68 -2.20
N SER A 168 15.92 -1.85 -1.42
CA SER A 168 16.32 -0.48 -1.15
C SER A 168 17.30 -0.44 0.02
N MET A 169 18.47 0.13 -0.23
CA MET A 169 19.58 0.17 0.73
C MET A 169 19.38 1.26 1.78
N GLY A 170 19.72 0.98 3.04
CA GLY A 170 19.70 1.95 4.14
C GLY A 170 18.31 2.42 4.56
N VAL A 171 17.27 1.62 4.28
CA VAL A 171 15.89 1.92 4.67
C VAL A 171 15.28 0.79 5.49
N ALA A 172 14.41 1.17 6.43
CA ALA A 172 13.73 0.26 7.35
C ALA A 172 12.31 -0.06 6.89
N HIS A 173 11.64 -0.96 7.62
CA HIS A 173 10.25 -1.32 7.35
C HIS A 173 9.33 -0.08 7.29
N GLY A 174 8.47 -0.01 6.27
CA GLY A 174 7.51 1.09 6.12
C GLY A 174 8.09 2.44 5.67
N TRP A 175 9.37 2.51 5.25
CA TRP A 175 10.05 3.75 4.88
C TRP A 175 9.35 4.60 3.81
N THR A 176 8.47 4.03 2.99
CA THR A 176 7.75 4.75 1.93
C THR A 176 6.58 5.57 2.44
N VAL A 177 6.11 5.32 3.67
CA VAL A 177 4.94 6.00 4.27
C VAL A 177 5.16 6.39 5.74
N ARG A 178 6.23 5.95 6.39
CA ARG A 178 6.58 6.28 7.79
C ARG A 178 7.82 7.16 7.94
N TYR A 179 8.36 7.67 6.84
CA TYR A 179 9.53 8.55 6.87
C TYR A 179 9.22 9.89 7.56
N SER A 180 10.23 10.44 8.23
CA SER A 180 10.20 11.82 8.70
C SER A 180 10.31 12.76 7.51
N VAL A 181 9.45 13.77 7.44
CA VAL A 181 9.51 14.81 6.41
C VAL A 181 10.69 15.78 6.61
N ASP A 182 11.24 15.82 7.82
CA ASP A 182 12.40 16.67 8.18
C ASP A 182 13.74 15.97 7.88
N ASP A 183 13.72 14.68 7.52
CA ASP A 183 14.90 13.93 7.10
C ASP A 183 14.94 13.87 5.57
N GLU A 184 15.74 14.75 4.97
CA GLU A 184 15.90 14.84 3.51
C GLU A 184 16.34 13.52 2.86
N ILE A 185 17.15 12.71 3.55
CA ILE A 185 17.60 11.42 3.05
C ILE A 185 16.42 10.46 3.03
N ALA A 186 15.65 10.39 4.12
CA ALA A 186 14.46 9.53 4.19
C ALA A 186 13.41 9.92 3.14
N VAL A 187 13.15 11.22 2.96
CA VAL A 187 12.27 11.76 1.91
C VAL A 187 12.74 11.31 0.53
N LYS A 188 14.03 11.50 0.22
CA LYS A 188 14.59 11.09 -1.09
C LYS A 188 14.43 9.59 -1.34
N ARG A 189 14.65 8.74 -0.34
CA ARG A 189 14.50 7.28 -0.50
C ARG A 189 13.04 6.86 -0.67
N ALA A 190 12.10 7.52 0.01
CA ALA A 190 10.68 7.31 -0.21
C ALA A 190 10.28 7.72 -1.64
N GLU A 191 10.76 8.87 -2.11
CA GLU A 191 10.51 9.41 -3.45
C GLU A 191 11.03 8.49 -4.58
N GLU A 192 12.20 7.89 -4.39
CA GLU A 192 12.74 6.88 -5.31
C GLU A 192 11.80 5.67 -5.43
N ALA A 193 11.30 5.15 -4.31
CA ALA A 193 10.35 4.02 -4.31
C ALA A 193 8.98 4.41 -4.90
N HIS A 194 8.49 5.63 -4.64
CA HIS A 194 7.26 6.14 -5.26
C HIS A 194 7.41 6.28 -6.77
N THR A 195 8.59 6.66 -7.25
CA THR A 195 8.91 6.75 -8.69
C THR A 195 8.89 5.37 -9.33
N ASP A 196 9.52 4.37 -8.70
CA ASP A 196 9.48 2.98 -9.16
C ASP A 196 8.03 2.46 -9.25
N MET A 197 7.21 2.74 -8.23
CA MET A 197 5.78 2.39 -8.19
C MET A 197 4.99 3.05 -9.33
N LEU A 198 5.15 4.36 -9.54
CA LEU A 198 4.47 5.09 -10.61
C LEU A 198 4.86 4.58 -12.00
N ASN A 199 6.14 4.27 -12.21
CA ASN A 199 6.61 3.68 -13.47
C ASN A 199 5.98 2.30 -13.71
N TRP A 200 5.81 1.51 -12.65
CA TRP A 200 5.12 0.22 -12.73
C TRP A 200 3.65 0.38 -13.11
N PHE A 201 2.93 1.30 -12.44
CA PHE A 201 1.53 1.58 -12.76
C PHE A 201 1.35 2.10 -14.18
N LYS A 202 2.20 3.02 -14.66
CA LYS A 202 2.14 3.50 -16.04
C LYS A 202 2.30 2.38 -17.07
N LYS A 203 3.04 1.32 -16.74
CA LYS A 203 3.27 0.19 -17.63
C LYS A 203 2.08 -0.78 -17.69
N TYR A 204 1.42 -1.03 -16.56
CA TYR A 204 0.43 -2.13 -16.45
C TYR A 204 -1.01 -1.67 -16.17
N VAL A 205 -1.19 -0.43 -15.74
CA VAL A 205 -2.50 0.19 -15.48
C VAL A 205 -2.69 1.32 -16.49
N ALA A 206 -2.95 0.92 -17.73
CA ALA A 206 -3.20 1.78 -18.88
C ALA A 206 -4.51 1.39 -19.57
#